data_AF-A0A8R1HM74-F1
#
_entry.id   AF-A0A8R1HM74-F1
#
_cell.length_a   1.000
_cell.length_b   1.000
_cell.length_c   1.000
_cell.angle_alpha   90.00
_cell.angle_beta   90.00
_cell.angle_gamma   90.00
#
_symmetry.space_group_name_H-M   'P 1'
#
loop_
_entity.id
_entity.type
_entity.pdbx_description
1 polymer ?
#
loop_
_entity_poly.entity_id
_entity_poly.type
_entity_poly.pdbx_seq_one_letter_code
_entity_poly.pdbx_strand_id
1 'polypeptide(L)'
;MVVTSPVEPAPSRKTIRRRLQANGLHGRRPVRKPFISEKNRRARVAWARAHLNWGRAEWAKHIWSDESKFNMFGSDGNTWIRRPVGARYLPKYQLPTVKHGGGSCMHLWEELERRLKGVRATNVDQKFSQLEAAWKTIPLSIVDTLLDSMPRRCQAVIDAKGFATKY
;
A
#
# COMPACT_ATOMS: atom_id res chain seq x y z
N MET A 1 56.29 -25.25 -4.20
CA MET A 1 55.23 -25.15 -5.22
C MET A 1 54.04 -24.47 -4.58
N VAL A 2 53.72 -23.22 -4.95
CA VAL A 2 52.54 -22.53 -4.44
C VAL A 2 51.37 -22.91 -5.34
N VAL A 3 50.47 -23.75 -4.84
CA VAL A 3 49.24 -24.11 -5.55
C VAL A 3 48.30 -22.91 -5.44
N THR A 4 48.24 -22.10 -6.48
CA THR A 4 47.20 -21.07 -6.61
C THR A 4 45.89 -21.78 -6.95
N SER A 5 44.96 -21.85 -5.99
CA SER A 5 43.60 -22.31 -6.23
C SER A 5 42.97 -21.49 -7.36
N PRO A 6 42.30 -22.12 -8.34
CA PRO A 6 41.68 -21.40 -9.45
C PRO A 6 40.56 -20.49 -8.92
N VAL A 7 40.60 -19.22 -9.33
CA VAL A 7 39.51 -18.27 -9.06
C VAL A 7 38.32 -18.69 -9.92
N GLU A 8 37.34 -19.36 -9.30
CA GLU A 8 36.08 -19.72 -9.94
C GLU A 8 35.39 -18.47 -10.52
N PRO A 9 35.03 -18.46 -11.82
CA PRO A 9 34.40 -17.30 -12.43
C PRO A 9 33.01 -17.09 -11.84
N ALA A 10 32.73 -15.85 -11.44
CA ALA A 10 31.44 -15.49 -10.86
C ALA A 10 30.29 -15.88 -11.83
N PRO A 11 29.29 -16.64 -11.38
CA PRO A 11 28.24 -17.14 -12.26
C PRO A 11 27.40 -16.00 -12.83
N SER A 12 27.02 -16.11 -14.11
CA SER A 12 26.19 -15.09 -14.76
C SER A 12 24.83 -14.92 -14.07
N ARG A 13 24.26 -13.70 -14.13
CA ARG A 13 22.91 -13.41 -13.61
C ARG A 13 21.83 -14.36 -14.18
N LYS A 14 22.02 -14.82 -15.43
CA LYS A 14 21.13 -15.78 -16.11
C LYS A 14 21.23 -17.17 -15.48
N THR A 15 22.45 -17.63 -15.21
CA THR A 15 22.71 -18.91 -14.54
C THR A 15 22.13 -18.92 -13.12
N ILE A 16 22.37 -17.86 -12.34
CA ILE A 16 21.82 -17.68 -10.99
C ILE A 16 20.27 -17.70 -11.03
N ARG A 17 19.66 -16.96 -11.96
CA ARG A 17 18.20 -16.91 -12.09
C ARG A 17 17.60 -18.28 -12.41
N ARG A 18 18.19 -19.02 -13.36
CA ARG A 18 17.72 -20.35 -13.77
C ARG A 18 17.80 -21.34 -12.61
N ARG A 19 18.93 -21.39 -11.90
CA ARG A 19 19.12 -22.28 -10.74
C ARG A 19 18.12 -21.95 -9.62
N LEU A 20 17.88 -20.67 -9.33
CA LEU A 20 16.91 -20.28 -8.32
C LEU A 20 15.47 -20.62 -8.72
N GLN A 21 15.09 -20.44 -9.99
CA GLN A 21 13.77 -20.85 -10.50
C GLN A 21 13.58 -22.37 -10.47
N ALA A 22 14.62 -23.14 -10.80
CA ALA A 22 14.60 -24.60 -10.69
C ALA A 22 14.38 -25.08 -9.23
N ASN A 23 14.78 -24.26 -8.25
CA ASN A 23 14.51 -24.49 -6.82
C ASN A 23 13.21 -23.81 -6.34
N GLY A 24 12.32 -23.41 -7.25
CA GLY A 24 11.03 -22.81 -6.92
C GLY A 24 11.09 -21.36 -6.39
N LEU A 25 12.26 -20.71 -6.42
CA LEU A 25 12.46 -19.34 -5.93
C LEU A 25 12.30 -18.31 -7.05
N HIS A 26 11.07 -17.86 -7.23
CA HIS A 26 10.74 -16.86 -8.24
C HIS A 26 10.76 -15.44 -7.69
N GLY A 27 11.15 -14.48 -8.53
CA GLY A 27 10.98 -13.05 -8.24
C GLY A 27 9.49 -12.70 -8.19
N ARG A 28 9.06 -12.12 -7.06
CA ARG A 28 7.69 -11.65 -6.83
C ARG A 28 7.73 -10.32 -6.08
N ARG A 29 6.71 -9.49 -6.27
CA ARG A 29 6.52 -8.30 -5.43
C ARG A 29 6.17 -8.76 -3.99
N PRO A 30 6.88 -8.28 -2.96
CA PRO A 30 6.54 -8.56 -1.57
C PRO A 30 5.18 -7.98 -1.22
N VAL A 31 4.47 -8.60 -0.28
CA VAL A 31 3.29 -7.96 0.30
C VAL A 31 3.78 -6.95 1.33
N ARG A 32 3.31 -5.72 1.19
CA ARG A 32 3.50 -4.65 2.18
C ARG A 32 2.32 -4.72 3.15
N LYS A 33 2.56 -5.18 4.39
CA LYS A 33 1.56 -5.12 5.46
C LYS A 33 2.18 -4.46 6.68
N PRO A 34 1.48 -3.53 7.35
CA PRO A 34 1.94 -3.03 8.63
C PRO A 34 1.95 -4.17 9.64
N PHE A 35 3.01 -4.21 10.44
CA PHE A 35 2.97 -4.96 11.68
C PHE A 35 1.99 -4.24 12.61
N ILE A 36 0.88 -4.90 12.93
CA ILE A 36 -0.12 -4.37 13.85
C ILE A 36 0.13 -5.05 15.19
N SER A 37 0.51 -4.27 16.20
CA SER A 37 0.68 -4.77 17.56
C SER A 37 -0.63 -5.32 18.10
N GLU A 38 -0.57 -6.23 19.06
CA GLU A 38 -1.76 -6.79 19.71
C GLU A 38 -2.66 -5.70 20.32
N LYS A 39 -2.04 -4.69 20.93
CA LYS A 39 -2.72 -3.50 21.48
C LYS A 39 -3.50 -2.77 20.37
N ASN A 40 -2.84 -2.49 19.25
CA ASN A 40 -3.47 -1.78 18.14
C ASN A 40 -4.57 -2.63 17.49
N ARG A 41 -4.39 -3.94 17.43
CA ARG A 41 -5.37 -4.89 16.91
C ARG A 41 -6.67 -4.85 17.72
N ARG A 42 -6.57 -4.91 19.04
CA ARG A 42 -7.72 -4.79 19.96
C ARG A 42 -8.42 -3.44 19.83
N ALA A 43 -7.64 -2.35 19.82
CA ALA A 43 -8.17 -1.00 19.65
C ALA A 43 -8.94 -0.84 18.33
N ARG A 44 -8.40 -1.39 17.23
CA ARG A 44 -9.07 -1.38 15.91
C ARG A 44 -10.41 -2.12 15.92
N VAL A 45 -10.46 -3.30 16.55
CA VAL A 45 -11.71 -4.08 16.63
C VAL A 45 -12.73 -3.38 17.53
N ALA A 46 -12.30 -2.85 18.68
CA ALA A 46 -13.18 -2.10 19.58
C ALA A 46 -13.77 -0.87 18.88
N TRP A 47 -12.93 -0.11 18.17
CA TRP A 47 -13.36 1.03 17.37
C TRP A 47 -14.35 0.61 16.28
N ALA A 48 -14.00 -0.39 15.48
CA ALA A 48 -14.88 -0.86 14.40
C ALA A 48 -16.24 -1.36 14.89
N ARG A 49 -16.30 -2.03 16.06
CA ARG A 49 -17.56 -2.48 16.67
C ARG A 49 -18.42 -1.32 17.16
N ALA A 50 -17.81 -0.33 17.83
CA ALA A 50 -18.52 0.83 18.36
C ALA A 50 -19.16 1.68 17.24
N HIS A 51 -18.55 1.68 16.04
CA HIS A 51 -18.95 2.53 14.93
C HIS A 51 -19.61 1.74 13.78
N LEU A 52 -19.92 0.45 13.97
CA LEU A 52 -20.47 -0.39 12.89
C LEU A 52 -21.87 0.06 12.48
N ASN A 53 -22.66 0.51 13.45
CA ASN A 53 -24.05 0.92 13.26
C ASN A 53 -24.19 2.39 12.84
N TRP A 54 -23.06 3.10 12.67
CA TRP A 54 -23.10 4.50 12.30
C TRP A 54 -23.58 4.70 10.87
N GLY A 55 -24.55 5.61 10.73
CA GLY A 55 -25.11 6.01 9.45
C GLY A 55 -24.25 7.07 8.74
N ARG A 56 -24.58 7.37 7.48
CA ARG A 56 -23.90 8.42 6.69
C ARG A 56 -23.83 9.76 7.43
N ALA A 57 -24.93 10.17 8.06
CA ALA A 57 -25.02 11.44 8.76
C ALA A 57 -24.04 11.56 9.94
N GLU A 58 -23.69 10.44 10.58
CA GLU A 58 -22.70 10.42 11.66
C GLU A 58 -21.28 10.49 11.10
N TRP A 59 -21.00 9.73 10.04
CA TRP A 59 -19.71 9.79 9.35
C TRP A 59 -19.41 11.16 8.73
N ALA A 60 -20.44 11.84 8.24
CA ALA A 60 -20.33 13.19 7.64
C ALA A 60 -19.95 14.28 8.67
N LYS A 61 -20.17 14.05 9.97
CA LYS A 61 -19.77 14.99 11.03
C LYS A 61 -18.27 14.97 11.31
N HIS A 62 -17.54 13.98 10.78
CA HIS A 62 -16.13 13.79 11.04
C HIS A 62 -15.29 14.46 9.96
N ILE A 63 -14.30 15.25 10.38
CA ILE A 63 -13.27 15.79 9.49
C ILE A 63 -12.17 14.74 9.34
N TRP A 64 -11.87 14.37 8.10
CA TRP A 64 -10.84 13.39 7.75
C TRP A 64 -9.62 14.14 7.21
N SER A 65 -8.45 13.91 7.80
CA SER A 65 -7.18 14.44 7.33
C SER A 65 -6.14 13.32 7.25
N ASP A 66 -5.24 13.44 6.26
CA ASP A 66 -4.07 12.59 6.11
C ASP A 66 -3.10 13.27 5.13
N GLU A 67 -1.90 12.73 5.02
CA GLU A 67 -0.86 13.22 4.13
C GLU A 67 -0.55 12.21 3.02
N SER A 68 -0.40 12.71 1.79
CA SER A 68 0.06 11.91 0.66
C SER A 68 1.22 12.60 -0.07
N LYS A 69 2.14 11.79 -0.59
CA LYS A 69 3.33 12.25 -1.32
C LYS A 69 3.13 12.07 -2.82
N PHE A 70 3.18 13.16 -3.59
CA PHE A 70 3.04 13.13 -5.04
C PHE A 70 4.40 13.28 -5.76
N ASN A 71 4.95 12.21 -6.34
CA ASN A 71 6.26 12.21 -7.02
C ASN A 71 6.26 12.99 -8.35
N MET A 72 7.14 13.99 -8.53
CA MET A 72 7.26 14.75 -9.79
C MET A 72 7.74 13.88 -10.96
N PHE A 73 8.75 13.05 -10.73
CA PHE A 73 9.34 12.17 -11.74
C PHE A 73 9.60 10.79 -11.15
N GLY A 74 9.36 9.75 -11.96
CA GLY A 74 9.65 8.36 -11.60
C GLY A 74 8.66 7.75 -10.58
N SER A 75 8.85 6.46 -10.33
CA SER A 75 8.18 5.73 -9.24
C SER A 75 9.20 5.51 -8.13
N ASP A 76 8.74 5.26 -6.89
CA ASP A 76 9.61 4.93 -5.74
C ASP A 76 10.42 3.62 -5.90
N GLY A 77 10.44 3.03 -7.10
CA GLY A 77 11.11 1.79 -7.41
C GLY A 77 10.31 0.55 -7.00
N ASN A 78 10.54 -0.56 -7.70
CA ASN A 78 9.95 -1.85 -7.35
C ASN A 78 10.99 -2.71 -6.62
N THR A 79 10.75 -2.98 -5.33
CA THR A 79 11.49 -4.01 -4.59
C THR A 79 10.99 -5.39 -5.00
N TRP A 80 11.89 -6.25 -5.46
CA TRP A 80 11.59 -7.65 -5.76
C TRP A 80 12.18 -8.55 -4.69
N ILE A 81 11.39 -9.47 -4.18
CA ILE A 81 11.88 -10.55 -3.31
C ILE A 81 11.80 -11.87 -4.05
N ARG A 82 12.67 -12.82 -3.71
CA ARG A 82 12.55 -14.19 -4.18
C ARG A 82 11.86 -15.03 -3.10
N ARG A 83 10.78 -15.73 -3.46
CA ARG A 83 10.06 -16.60 -2.53
C ARG A 83 9.47 -17.84 -3.23
N PRO A 84 9.25 -18.94 -2.50
CA PRO A 84 8.48 -20.07 -2.97
C PRO A 84 7.03 -19.71 -3.29
N VAL A 85 6.37 -20.54 -4.10
CA VAL A 85 4.92 -20.46 -4.35
C VAL A 85 4.17 -20.73 -3.04
N GLY A 86 3.03 -20.07 -2.82
CA GLY A 86 2.24 -20.20 -1.58
C GLY A 86 2.77 -19.44 -0.36
N ALA A 87 4.06 -19.10 -0.31
CA ALA A 87 4.70 -18.44 0.83
C ALA A 87 4.42 -16.92 0.93
N ARG A 88 3.35 -16.41 0.30
CA ARG A 88 3.08 -14.97 0.16
C ARG A 88 2.91 -14.25 1.50
N TYR A 89 2.31 -14.92 2.49
CA TYR A 89 1.97 -14.32 3.79
C TYR A 89 2.90 -14.78 4.92
N LEU A 90 4.01 -15.48 4.64
CA LEU A 90 4.98 -15.77 5.69
C LEU A 90 5.69 -14.48 6.11
N PRO A 91 5.85 -14.19 7.42
CA PRO A 91 6.46 -12.95 7.90
C PRO A 91 7.81 -12.62 7.25
N LYS A 92 8.64 -13.64 6.97
CA LYS A 92 9.95 -13.51 6.29
C LYS A 92 9.90 -12.96 4.85
N TYR A 93 8.75 -13.03 4.18
CA TYR A 93 8.57 -12.57 2.79
C TYR A 93 7.61 -11.37 2.70
N GLN A 94 7.26 -10.79 3.85
CA GLN A 94 6.54 -9.53 3.92
C GLN A 94 7.55 -8.40 4.09
N LEU A 95 7.28 -7.25 3.46
CA LEU A 95 7.96 -6.02 3.84
C LEU A 95 7.13 -5.37 4.95
N PRO A 96 7.68 -5.21 6.17
CA PRO A 96 7.00 -4.44 7.20
C PRO A 96 6.90 -3.00 6.70
N THR A 97 5.69 -2.50 6.53
CA THR A 97 5.46 -1.09 6.19
C THR A 97 4.81 -0.40 7.36
N VAL A 98 5.49 0.57 7.97
CA VAL A 98 4.85 1.52 8.88
C VAL A 98 4.01 2.45 8.00
N LYS A 99 2.76 2.05 7.73
CA LYS A 99 1.75 2.97 7.21
C LYS A 99 0.96 3.48 8.40
N HIS A 100 0.89 4.80 8.56
CA HIS A 100 -0.14 5.44 9.37
C HIS A 100 -1.49 5.04 8.75
N GLY A 101 -2.38 4.48 9.56
CA GLY A 101 -3.62 3.88 9.08
C GLY A 101 -4.62 4.94 8.67
N GLY A 102 -5.10 4.89 7.42
CA GLY A 102 -6.06 5.88 6.90
C GLY A 102 -6.71 5.44 5.59
N GLY A 103 -7.45 4.33 5.59
CA GLY A 103 -8.01 3.76 4.34
C GLY A 103 -9.02 4.65 3.60
N SER A 104 -9.67 5.61 4.28
CA SER A 104 -10.69 6.49 3.66
C SER A 104 -10.06 7.55 2.75
N CYS A 105 -9.09 8.32 3.26
CA CYS A 105 -8.42 9.35 2.48
C CYS A 105 -7.66 8.76 1.27
N MET A 106 -7.19 7.50 1.38
CA MET A 106 -6.38 6.87 0.33
C MET A 106 -7.10 6.83 -1.00
N HIS A 107 -8.42 6.67 -1.00
CA HIS A 107 -9.20 6.69 -2.24
C HIS A 107 -9.37 8.09 -2.82
N LEU A 108 -9.41 9.13 -1.98
CA LEU A 108 -9.47 10.51 -2.45
C LEU A 108 -8.12 10.93 -3.05
N TRP A 109 -7.01 10.53 -2.42
CA TRP A 109 -5.68 10.70 -2.99
C TRP A 109 -5.47 9.88 -4.26
N GLU A 110 -5.94 8.63 -4.31
CA GLU A 110 -5.90 7.79 -5.51
C GLU A 110 -6.72 8.41 -6.66
N GLU A 111 -7.89 8.96 -6.38
CA GLU A 111 -8.71 9.67 -7.38
C GLU A 111 -7.97 10.92 -7.90
N LEU A 112 -7.27 11.65 -7.03
CA LEU A 112 -6.45 12.79 -7.42
C LEU A 112 -5.27 12.36 -8.32
N GLU A 113 -4.56 11.28 -7.97
CA GLU A 113 -3.51 10.71 -8.81
C GLU A 113 -4.05 10.22 -10.16
N ARG A 114 -5.24 9.60 -10.17
CA ARG A 114 -5.90 9.11 -11.37
C ARG A 114 -6.24 10.24 -12.32
N ARG A 115 -6.73 11.37 -11.81
CA ARG A 115 -7.05 12.57 -12.61
C ARG A 115 -5.82 13.21 -13.23
N LEU A 116 -4.67 13.16 -12.57
CA LEU A 116 -3.41 13.69 -13.08
C LEU A 116 -2.57 12.66 -13.84
N LYS A 117 -3.09 11.44 -14.04
CA LYS A 117 -2.37 10.38 -14.74
C LYS A 117 -2.12 10.80 -16.19
N GLY A 118 -0.85 10.95 -16.55
CA GLY A 118 -0.43 11.36 -17.90
C GLY A 118 -0.29 12.87 -18.07
N VAL A 119 -0.73 13.67 -17.10
CA VAL A 119 -0.45 15.11 -17.05
C VAL A 119 0.99 15.30 -16.62
N ARG A 120 1.79 15.97 -17.46
CA ARG A 120 3.18 16.30 -17.13
C ARG A 120 3.23 17.68 -16.48
N ALA A 121 4.00 17.76 -15.40
CA ALA A 121 4.41 19.03 -14.80
C ALA A 121 5.92 19.23 -15.07
N THR A 122 6.32 20.46 -15.36
CA THR A 122 7.71 20.84 -15.59
C THR A 122 8.40 21.29 -14.30
N ASN A 123 7.63 21.77 -13.32
CA ASN A 123 8.13 22.21 -12.01
C ASN A 123 7.10 21.91 -10.89
N VAL A 124 7.53 22.16 -9.64
CA VAL A 124 6.74 21.88 -8.44
C VAL A 124 5.47 22.74 -8.38
N ASP A 125 5.57 24.02 -8.71
CA ASP A 125 4.43 24.95 -8.65
C ASP A 125 3.34 24.55 -9.63
N GLN A 126 3.71 24.24 -10.88
CA GLN A 126 2.78 23.74 -11.88
C GLN A 126 2.11 22.45 -11.41
N LYS A 127 2.88 21.54 -10.78
CA LYS A 127 2.31 20.31 -10.24
C LYS A 127 1.34 20.59 -9.11
N PHE A 128 1.67 21.53 -8.22
CA PHE A 128 0.80 21.94 -7.13
C PHE A 128 -0.50 22.56 -7.67
N SER A 129 -0.42 23.47 -8.64
CA SER A 129 -1.60 24.06 -9.28
C SER A 129 -2.48 23.02 -9.96
N GLN A 130 -1.88 22.00 -10.61
CA GLN A 130 -2.62 20.89 -11.20
C GLN A 130 -3.36 20.05 -10.14
N LEU A 131 -2.69 19.74 -9.03
CA LEU A 131 -3.29 19.06 -7.88
C LEU A 131 -4.43 19.87 -7.28
N GLU A 132 -4.23 21.17 -7.07
CA GLU A 132 -5.24 22.07 -6.53
C GLU A 132 -6.46 22.19 -7.46
N ALA A 133 -6.23 22.35 -8.77
CA ALA A 133 -7.30 22.39 -9.76
C ALA A 133 -8.08 21.07 -9.78
N ALA A 134 -7.38 19.94 -9.84
CA ALA A 134 -8.02 18.63 -9.83
C ALA A 134 -8.82 18.40 -8.54
N TRP A 135 -8.30 18.81 -7.38
CA TRP A 135 -8.99 18.74 -6.09
C TRP A 135 -10.32 19.50 -6.09
N LYS A 136 -10.33 20.74 -6.59
CA LYS A 136 -11.55 21.56 -6.69
C LYS A 136 -12.62 20.93 -7.59
N THR A 137 -12.22 20.11 -8.55
CA THR A 137 -13.17 19.40 -9.45
C THR A 137 -13.66 18.05 -8.93
N ILE A 138 -13.22 17.59 -7.75
CA ILE A 138 -13.66 16.30 -7.22
C ILE A 138 -15.14 16.43 -6.82
N PRO A 139 -16.05 15.64 -7.44
CA PRO A 139 -17.44 15.67 -7.08
C PRO A 139 -17.64 15.17 -5.65
N LEU A 140 -18.57 15.79 -4.92
CA LEU A 140 -18.96 15.34 -3.58
C LEU A 140 -19.50 13.89 -3.58
N SER A 141 -19.99 13.38 -4.72
CA SER A 141 -20.41 11.98 -4.86
C SER A 141 -19.28 10.98 -4.59
N ILE A 142 -18.02 11.36 -4.82
CA ILE A 142 -16.87 10.54 -4.43
C ILE A 142 -16.77 10.48 -2.91
N VAL A 143 -16.90 11.62 -2.23
CA VAL A 143 -16.90 11.68 -0.75
C VAL A 143 -18.06 10.87 -0.18
N ASP A 144 -19.26 11.00 -0.75
CA ASP A 144 -20.43 10.21 -0.36
C ASP A 144 -20.18 8.70 -0.49
N THR A 145 -19.57 8.27 -1.59
CA THR A 145 -19.21 6.86 -1.80
C THR A 145 -18.22 6.36 -0.74
N LEU A 146 -17.31 7.24 -0.27
CA LEU A 146 -16.39 6.92 0.81
C LEU A 146 -17.11 6.77 2.14
N LEU A 147 -18.01 7.70 2.48
CA LEU A 147 -18.83 7.63 3.69
C LEU A 147 -19.69 6.36 3.71
N ASP A 148 -20.35 6.03 2.59
CA ASP A 148 -21.18 4.81 2.46
C ASP A 148 -20.36 3.52 2.55
N SER A 149 -19.05 3.59 2.26
CA SER A 149 -18.17 2.43 2.37
C SER A 149 -17.71 2.15 3.80
N MET A 150 -17.87 3.09 4.74
CA MET A 150 -17.34 2.96 6.10
C MET A 150 -17.86 1.75 6.88
N PRO A 151 -19.16 1.43 6.89
CA PRO A 151 -19.66 0.24 7.59
C PRO A 151 -19.01 -1.06 7.08
N ARG A 152 -18.84 -1.18 5.75
CA ARG A 152 -18.16 -2.34 5.13
C ARG A 152 -16.68 -2.44 5.53
N ARG A 153 -16.00 -1.30 5.71
CA ARG A 153 -14.61 -1.26 6.18
C ARG A 153 -14.52 -1.67 7.65
N CYS A 154 -15.41 -1.17 8.49
CA CYS A 154 -15.51 -1.58 9.89
C CYS A 154 -15.76 -3.09 10.01
N GLN A 155 -16.69 -3.64 9.24
CA GLN A 155 -16.95 -5.08 9.20
C GLN A 155 -15.71 -5.88 8.79
N ALA A 156 -15.00 -5.46 7.74
CA ALA A 156 -13.78 -6.13 7.31
C ALA A 156 -12.68 -6.14 8.38
N VAL A 157 -12.58 -5.08 9.20
CA VAL A 157 -11.66 -5.04 10.35
C VAL A 157 -12.07 -6.04 11.44
N ILE A 158 -13.37 -6.19 11.69
CA ILE A 158 -13.91 -7.16 12.66
C ILE A 158 -13.64 -8.59 12.18
N ASP A 159 -13.95 -8.91 10.92
CA ASP A 159 -13.75 -10.23 10.33
C ASP A 159 -12.26 -10.61 10.30
N ALA A 160 -11.40 -9.63 10.01
CA ALA A 160 -9.95 -9.78 10.07
C ALA A 160 -9.40 -9.80 11.50
N LYS A 161 -10.24 -9.76 12.55
CA LYS A 161 -9.83 -9.70 13.96
C LYS A 161 -8.80 -8.58 14.22
N GLY A 162 -8.95 -7.43 13.55
CA GLY A 162 -8.07 -6.27 13.66
C GLY A 162 -6.79 -6.34 12.82
N PHE A 163 -6.56 -7.40 12.06
CA PHE A 163 -5.47 -7.48 11.10
C PHE A 163 -5.73 -6.63 9.85
N ALA A 164 -4.69 -6.46 9.02
CA ALA A 164 -4.76 -5.65 7.82
C ALA A 164 -5.79 -6.16 6.80
N THR A 165 -6.69 -5.26 6.42
CA THR A 165 -7.78 -5.45 5.45
C THR A 165 -7.33 -5.21 4.01
N LYS A 166 -8.24 -5.41 3.05
CA LYS A 166 -8.03 -5.02 1.64
C LYS A 166 -8.20 -3.51 1.40
N TYR A 167 -8.95 -2.85 2.28
CA TYR A 167 -9.07 -1.40 2.39
C TYR A 167 -7.86 -0.81 3.11
#